data_AF-Q8DGW2-F1
#
_entry.id   AF-Q8DGW2-F1
#
_cell.length_a   1.000
_cell.length_b   1.000
_cell.length_c   1.000
_cell.angle_alpha   90.00
_cell.angle_beta   90.00
_cell.angle_gamma   90.00
#
_symmetry.space_group_name_H-M   'P 1'
#
loop_
_entity.id
_entity.type
_entity.pdbx_description
1 polymer ?
#
loop_
_entity_poly.entity_id
_entity_poly.type
_entity_poly.pdbx_seq_one_letter_code
_entity_poly.pdbx_strand_id
1 'polypeptide(L)'
;MSLHADDPIEHNLVDLEIVPTQEEERSEPTSIFIREMGIDDLAPVFHFGEELFTSDLYPSLYRIWDEWAVIGFYNTEPEYCLVAEADSQVVGFILGTLTSSPR
;
A
#
# COMPACT_ATOMS: atom_id res chain seq x y z
N MET A 1 -3.12 6.03 -66.86
CA MET A 1 -1.85 6.14 -66.11
C MET A 1 -2.09 5.51 -64.75
N SER A 2 -1.49 4.34 -64.52
CA SER A 2 -1.56 3.54 -63.30
C SER A 2 -0.12 3.32 -62.83
N LEU A 3 0.20 3.76 -61.62
CA LEU A 3 1.40 3.52 -60.78
C LEU A 3 0.96 4.06 -59.40
N HIS A 4 1.12 3.44 -58.23
CA HIS A 4 1.84 2.27 -57.76
C HIS A 4 1.11 1.75 -56.51
N ALA A 5 1.12 0.43 -56.32
CA ALA A 5 0.80 -0.22 -55.06
C ALA A 5 1.93 -0.02 -54.03
N ASP A 6 1.61 -0.38 -52.79
CA ASP A 6 2.51 -0.61 -51.64
C ASP A 6 3.08 0.62 -50.93
N ASP A 7 2.49 0.93 -49.77
CA ASP A 7 3.19 0.60 -48.52
C ASP A 7 2.19 0.14 -47.45
N PRO A 8 2.28 -1.10 -46.97
CA PRO A 8 1.56 -1.56 -45.80
C PRO A 8 2.25 -0.96 -44.56
N ILE A 9 1.50 -0.35 -43.64
CA ILE A 9 1.99 -0.15 -42.27
C ILE A 9 1.89 -1.51 -41.58
N GLU A 10 2.80 -2.41 -41.96
CA GLU A 10 3.16 -3.56 -41.17
C GLU A 10 4.21 -3.14 -40.13
N HIS A 11 4.06 -3.70 -38.95
CA HIS A 11 5.10 -3.89 -37.96
C HIS A 11 5.67 -2.65 -37.25
N ASN A 12 5.04 -2.29 -36.13
CA ASN A 12 5.79 -2.35 -34.86
C ASN A 12 4.91 -2.39 -33.60
N LEU A 13 4.07 -3.43 -33.49
CA LEU A 13 3.41 -3.76 -32.23
C LEU A 13 3.86 -5.13 -31.65
N VAL A 14 4.97 -5.69 -32.15
CA VAL A 14 5.36 -7.08 -31.84
C VAL A 14 6.60 -7.19 -30.95
N ASP A 15 7.31 -6.10 -30.65
CA ASP A 15 8.52 -6.16 -29.81
C ASP A 15 8.33 -5.56 -28.41
N LEU A 16 7.13 -5.66 -27.82
CA LEU A 16 7.07 -5.72 -26.37
C LEU A 16 7.41 -7.15 -25.99
N GLU A 17 8.71 -7.42 -25.82
CA GLU A 17 9.19 -8.65 -25.22
C GLU A 17 8.48 -8.78 -23.87
N ILE A 18 7.44 -9.63 -23.82
CA ILE A 18 6.78 -10.00 -22.58
C ILE A 18 7.85 -10.79 -21.85
N VAL A 19 8.66 -10.10 -21.06
CA VAL A 19 9.54 -10.73 -20.09
C VAL A 19 8.61 -11.58 -19.23
N PRO A 20 8.74 -12.91 -19.22
CA PRO A 20 7.94 -13.74 -18.34
C PRO A 20 8.33 -13.31 -16.92
N THR A 21 7.49 -12.49 -16.29
CA THR A 21 7.56 -12.26 -14.85
C THR A 21 7.48 -13.65 -14.24
N GLN A 22 8.55 -14.06 -13.56
CA GLN A 22 8.60 -15.33 -12.86
C GLN A 22 7.30 -15.47 -12.08
N GLU A 23 6.53 -16.52 -12.35
CA GLU A 23 5.36 -16.85 -11.54
C GLU A 23 5.89 -17.00 -10.11
N GLU A 24 5.71 -15.93 -9.31
CA GLU A 24 5.97 -15.97 -7.88
C GLU A 24 5.28 -17.23 -7.37
N GLU A 25 6.06 -18.18 -6.84
CA GLU A 25 5.53 -19.36 -6.18
C GLU A 25 4.42 -18.88 -5.24
N ARG A 26 3.17 -19.15 -5.61
CA ARG A 26 2.03 -18.66 -4.86
C ARG A 26 2.04 -19.44 -3.55
N SER A 27 2.64 -18.85 -2.53
CA SER A 27 2.64 -19.38 -1.18
C SER A 27 1.20 -19.68 -0.79
N GLU A 28 0.98 -20.78 -0.06
CA GLU A 28 -0.32 -21.12 0.50
C GLU A 28 -0.97 -19.85 1.11
N PRO A 29 -2.28 -19.63 0.90
CA PRO A 29 -2.92 -18.39 1.28
C PRO A 29 -2.79 -18.17 2.80
N THR A 30 -1.97 -17.19 3.18
CA THR A 30 -1.82 -16.78 4.58
C THR A 30 -3.16 -16.24 5.09
N SER A 31 -3.65 -16.76 6.21
CA SER A 31 -4.88 -16.28 6.82
C SER A 31 -4.62 -14.92 7.46
N ILE A 32 -5.32 -13.89 6.97
CA ILE A 32 -5.22 -12.52 7.49
C ILE A 32 -6.46 -12.22 8.33
N PHE A 33 -6.25 -11.71 9.54
CA PHE A 33 -7.31 -11.26 10.44
C PHE A 33 -7.23 -9.75 10.61
N ILE A 34 -8.37 -9.06 10.45
CA ILE A 34 -8.46 -7.63 10.74
C ILE A 34 -9.08 -7.44 12.12
N ARG A 35 -8.45 -6.64 12.97
CA ARG A 35 -8.94 -6.32 14.32
C ARG A 35 -8.59 -4.89 14.72
N GLU A 36 -9.22 -4.40 15.77
CA GLU A 36 -8.81 -3.16 16.43
C GLU A 36 -7.36 -3.26 16.92
N MET A 37 -6.65 -2.14 16.83
CA MET A 37 -5.29 -1.99 17.32
C MET A 37 -5.27 -2.07 18.85
N GLY A 38 -4.35 -2.87 19.40
CA GLY A 38 -4.05 -2.96 20.82
C GLY A 38 -2.79 -2.19 21.20
N ILE A 39 -2.53 -2.09 22.50
CA ILE A 39 -1.34 -1.40 23.03
C ILE A 39 -0.03 -2.02 22.53
N ASP A 40 0.00 -3.34 22.38
CA ASP A 40 1.18 -4.08 21.93
C ASP A 40 1.48 -3.86 20.44
N ASP A 41 0.52 -3.33 19.67
CA ASP A 41 0.68 -3.06 18.23
C ASP A 41 1.27 -1.67 17.94
N LEU A 42 1.37 -0.77 18.93
CA LEU A 42 1.87 0.59 18.74
C LEU A 42 3.28 0.62 18.14
N ALA A 43 4.18 -0.20 18.68
CA ALA A 43 5.56 -0.27 18.20
C ALA A 43 5.66 -0.90 16.79
N PRO A 44 5.04 -2.07 16.51
CA PRO A 44 4.97 -2.60 15.15
C PRO A 44 4.42 -1.61 14.13
N VAL A 45 3.32 -0.90 14.44
CA VAL A 45 2.70 0.08 13.55
C VAL A 45 3.62 1.26 13.27
N PHE A 46 4.27 1.80 14.30
CA PHE A 46 5.23 2.89 14.16
C PHE A 46 6.35 2.52 13.17
N HIS A 47 6.99 1.38 13.38
CA HIS A 47 8.08 0.91 12.52
C HIS A 47 7.61 0.58 11.09
N PHE A 48 6.42 -0.02 10.94
CA PHE A 48 5.82 -0.23 9.62
C PHE A 48 5.63 1.10 8.86
N GLY A 49 5.19 2.15 9.56
CA GLY A 49 5.07 3.47 8.97
C GLY A 49 6.43 4.10 8.60
N GLU A 50 7.50 3.86 9.37
CA GLU A 50 8.86 4.32 9.00
C GLU A 50 9.34 3.67 7.69
N GLU A 51 9.02 2.39 7.48
CA GLU A 51 9.37 1.67 6.25
C GLU A 51 8.52 2.09 5.05
N LEU A 52 7.22 2.31 5.26
CA LEU A 52 6.26 2.64 4.20
C LEU A 52 6.31 4.11 3.78
N PHE A 53 6.39 5.02 4.76
CA PHE A 53 6.28 6.46 4.54
C PHE A 53 7.63 7.07 4.28
N THR A 54 8.16 6.80 3.09
CA THR A 54 9.41 7.40 2.64
C THR A 54 9.20 8.80 2.06
N SER A 55 10.26 9.61 2.05
CA SER A 55 10.23 10.95 1.45
C SER A 55 9.85 10.95 -0.02
N ASP A 56 10.10 9.86 -0.73
CA ASP A 56 9.91 9.76 -2.18
C ASP A 56 8.47 9.38 -2.55
N LEU A 57 7.84 8.51 -1.76
CA LEU A 57 6.47 8.03 -2.00
C LEU A 57 5.43 8.89 -1.29
N TYR A 58 5.71 9.32 -0.05
CA TYR A 58 4.76 10.03 0.80
C TYR A 58 5.41 11.22 1.52
N PRO A 59 5.87 12.27 0.80
CA PRO A 59 6.66 13.36 1.38
C PRO A 59 5.99 14.08 2.55
N SER A 60 4.67 14.25 2.49
CA SER A 60 3.91 14.90 3.56
C SER A 60 3.83 14.01 4.80
N LEU A 61 3.55 12.72 4.60
CA LEU A 61 3.34 11.77 5.70
C LEU A 61 4.68 11.43 6.37
N TYR A 62 5.75 11.22 5.60
CA TYR A 62 7.11 11.06 6.10
C TYR A 62 7.52 12.16 7.11
N ARG A 63 7.15 13.42 6.84
CA ARG A 63 7.51 14.54 7.72
C ARG A 63 6.76 14.55 9.05
N ILE A 64 5.53 14.05 9.06
CA ILE A 64 4.64 14.11 10.22
C ILE A 64 4.52 12.77 10.94
N TRP A 65 5.14 11.72 10.40
CA TRP A 65 5.14 10.40 11.01
C TRP A 65 6.18 10.35 12.12
N ASP A 66 5.69 10.22 13.36
CA ASP A 66 6.48 10.04 14.57
C ASP A 66 5.68 9.20 15.58
N GLU A 67 6.25 8.89 16.76
CA GLU A 67 5.55 8.11 17.77
C GLU A 67 4.29 8.82 18.28
N TRP A 68 4.30 10.15 18.31
CA TRP A 68 3.18 10.97 18.78
C TRP A 68 1.97 10.87 17.88
N ALA A 69 2.18 10.77 16.55
CA ALA A 69 1.11 10.57 15.59
C ALA A 69 0.35 9.27 15.89
N VAL A 70 1.07 8.15 16.07
CA VAL A 70 0.46 6.84 16.34
C VAL A 70 -0.26 6.82 17.68
N ILE A 71 0.40 7.31 18.73
CA ILE A 71 -0.16 7.40 20.09
C ILE A 71 -1.40 8.31 20.11
N GLY A 72 -1.37 9.39 19.33
CA GLY A 72 -2.48 10.33 19.18
C GLY A 72 -3.74 9.63 18.69
N PHE A 73 -3.66 8.96 17.53
CA PHE A 73 -4.79 8.20 16.98
C PHE A 73 -5.31 7.14 17.95
N TYR A 74 -4.42 6.35 18.55
CA TYR A 74 -4.81 5.31 19.50
C TYR A 74 -5.57 5.85 20.71
N ASN A 75 -5.19 7.01 21.24
CA ASN A 75 -5.82 7.57 22.43
C ASN A 75 -7.14 8.30 22.14
N THR A 76 -7.29 8.89 20.96
CA THR A 76 -8.46 9.73 20.65
C THR A 76 -9.54 8.99 19.89
N GLU A 77 -9.15 8.10 18.98
CA GLU A 77 -10.02 7.44 18.00
C GLU A 77 -9.61 5.96 17.79
N PRO A 78 -9.53 5.15 18.87
CA PRO A 78 -9.08 3.76 18.80
C PRO A 78 -9.95 2.87 17.92
N GLU A 79 -11.26 3.13 17.82
CA GLU A 79 -12.19 2.35 17.00
C GLU A 79 -11.93 2.48 15.49
N TYR A 80 -11.18 3.51 15.08
CA TYR A 80 -10.74 3.72 13.69
C TYR A 80 -9.28 3.32 13.47
N CYS A 81 -8.64 2.71 14.47
CA CYS A 81 -7.31 2.14 14.38
C CYS A 81 -7.41 0.63 14.19
N LEU A 82 -7.10 0.14 12.99
CA LEU A 82 -7.19 -1.27 12.65
C LEU A 82 -5.82 -1.81 12.28
N VAL A 83 -5.56 -3.08 12.64
CA VAL A 83 -4.38 -3.83 12.20
C VAL A 83 -4.81 -5.08 11.43
N ALA A 84 -4.03 -5.42 10.43
CA ALA A 84 -4.06 -6.71 9.78
C ALA A 84 -3.00 -7.60 10.44
N GLU A 85 -3.42 -8.77 10.91
CA GLU A 85 -2.57 -9.75 11.58
C GLU A 85 -2.48 -11.03 10.75
N ALA A 86 -1.26 -11.53 10.56
CA ALA A 86 -0.98 -12.84 10.01
C ALA A 86 0.17 -13.47 10.81
N ASP A 87 0.06 -14.76 11.15
CA ASP A 87 1.07 -15.49 11.92
C ASP A 87 1.52 -14.75 13.20
N SER A 88 0.57 -14.11 13.88
CA SER A 88 0.79 -13.28 15.08
C SER A 88 1.74 -12.09 14.86
N GLN A 89 1.83 -11.60 13.63
CA GLN A 89 2.57 -10.40 13.25
C GLN A 89 1.64 -9.39 12.59
N VAL A 90 1.86 -8.11 12.88
CA VAL A 90 1.20 -7.02 12.16
C VAL A 90 1.77 -6.98 10.75
N VAL A 91 0.91 -7.11 9.75
CA VAL A 91 1.26 -7.08 8.31
C VAL A 91 0.65 -5.89 7.58
N GLY A 92 -0.11 -5.07 8.29
CA GLY A 92 -0.70 -3.84 7.77
C GLY A 92 -1.51 -3.11 8.84
N PHE A 93 -1.79 -1.84 8.60
CA PHE A 93 -2.55 -1.02 9.54
C PHE A 93 -3.33 0.09 8.84
N ILE A 94 -4.33 0.62 9.54
CA ILE A 94 -5.11 1.80 9.17
C ILE A 94 -5.23 2.67 10.43
N LEU A 95 -4.88 3.95 10.32
CA LEU A 95 -5.19 4.97 11.32
C LEU A 95 -6.18 5.95 10.69
N GLY A 96 -7.39 6.03 11.26
CA GLY A 96 -8.48 6.84 10.72
C GLY A 96 -8.97 7.91 11.69
N THR A 97 -9.70 8.89 11.15
CA THR A 97 -10.47 9.85 11.93
C THR A 97 -11.81 10.13 11.26
N LEU A 98 -12.86 10.37 12.05
CA LEU A 98 -14.14 10.87 11.53
C LEU A 98 -14.13 12.38 11.33
N THR A 99 -14.21 12.81 10.08
CA THR A 99 -14.38 14.22 9.74
C THR A 99 -15.85 14.55 9.47
N SER A 100 -16.39 15.56 10.16
CA SER A 100 -17.70 16.13 9.82
C SER A 100 -17.55 17.41 9.01
N SER A 101 -18.34 17.55 7.94
CA SER A 101 -18.41 18.81 7.20
C SER A 101 -19.20 19.83 8.02
N PRO A 102 -18.70 21.08 8.20
CA PRO A 102 -19.52 22.14 8.75
C PRO A 102 -20.68 22.43 7.81
N ARG A 103 -21.88 22.66 8.38
CA ARG A 103 -23.09 23.08 7.67
C ARG A 103 -23.11 24.59 7.47
#